data_AF-A0A849I029-F1
#
_entry.id   AF-A0A849I029-F1
#
_cell.length_a   1.000
_cell.length_b   1.000
_cell.length_c   1.000
_cell.angle_alpha   90.00
_cell.angle_beta   90.00
_cell.angle_gamma   90.00
#
_symmetry.space_group_name_H-M   'P 1'
#
loop_
_entity.id
_entity.type
_entity.pdbx_description
1 polymer ?
#
loop_
_entity_poly.entity_id
_entity_poly.type
_entity_poly.pdbx_seq_one_letter_code
_entity_poly.pdbx_strand_id
1 'polypeptide(L)'
;MRLIYKICPEDLWRAAEQAGVFAGAPVDIQDGFIHFSTAEQLPGTADKHFRGQSGLMLLSVDEADLGSALRYEPSRGGALFPHLYGPLPLAAIRKVERLALGPDGRVVLPRLGSEPQVPFDPSADGWTTRPETGLMELLGPVWMKREGEDRLYGFLAEARHLNRGGVVHGGMLMAFADQTLGMAASRANGGRRQVTVQLDTHFLATVRQGEFVVSHCTVERLTRSLVFMRCELKAGARTVATASGIWKLLGA
;
A
#
# COMPACT_ATOMS: atom_id res chain seq x y z
N MET A 1 -15.92 -0.60 3.12
CA MET A 1 -15.99 -0.92 4.57
C MET A 1 -14.63 -0.70 5.23
N ARG A 2 -14.44 0.50 5.77
CA ARG A 2 -13.28 0.95 6.54
C ARG A 2 -12.98 0.13 7.82
N LEU A 3 -12.17 -0.94 7.82
CA LEU A 3 -11.86 -1.62 9.09
C LEU A 3 -10.74 -0.95 9.90
N ILE A 4 -10.99 -0.76 11.19
CA ILE A 4 -10.01 -0.41 12.23
C ILE A 4 -9.98 -1.48 13.32
N TYR A 5 -8.88 -1.54 14.07
CA TYR A 5 -8.56 -2.70 14.90
C TYR A 5 -8.28 -2.31 16.35
N LYS A 6 -8.86 -3.07 17.28
CA LYS A 6 -8.56 -3.01 18.71
C LYS A 6 -7.95 -4.33 19.16
N ILE A 7 -6.81 -4.26 19.83
CA ILE A 7 -6.30 -5.39 20.62
C ILE A 7 -6.73 -5.16 22.07
N CYS A 8 -7.33 -6.16 22.69
CA CYS A 8 -7.68 -6.14 24.11
C CYS A 8 -7.46 -7.51 24.78
N PRO A 9 -7.21 -7.54 26.10
CA PRO A 9 -7.30 -8.76 26.91
C PRO A 9 -8.65 -9.49 26.79
N GLU A 10 -8.61 -10.82 26.83
CA GLU A 10 -9.77 -11.71 26.68
C GLU A 10 -10.82 -11.52 27.80
N ASP A 11 -10.39 -11.20 29.01
CA ASP A 11 -11.27 -10.90 30.15
C ASP A 11 -12.07 -9.60 29.93
N LEU A 12 -11.42 -8.55 29.42
CA LEU A 12 -12.10 -7.30 29.05
C LEU A 12 -13.10 -7.50 27.92
N TRP A 13 -12.76 -8.36 26.94
CA TRP A 13 -13.71 -8.72 25.89
C TRP A 13 -14.94 -9.44 26.47
N ARG A 14 -14.74 -10.45 27.33
CA ARG A 14 -15.85 -11.18 27.98
C ARG A 14 -16.74 -10.27 28.82
N ALA A 15 -16.15 -9.32 29.54
CA ALA A 15 -16.91 -8.32 30.30
C ALA A 15 -17.75 -7.43 29.37
N ALA A 16 -17.21 -7.04 28.22
CA ALA A 16 -17.92 -6.23 27.24
C ALA A 16 -19.09 -7.00 26.58
N GLU A 17 -18.91 -8.29 26.30
CA GLU A 17 -20.01 -9.16 25.82
C GLU A 17 -21.18 -9.19 26.81
N GLN A 18 -20.89 -9.31 28.11
CA GLN A 18 -21.90 -9.30 29.17
C GLN A 18 -22.58 -7.94 29.32
N ALA A 19 -21.82 -6.86 29.18
CA ALA A 19 -22.31 -5.49 29.30
C ALA A 19 -23.03 -4.99 28.02
N GLY A 20 -22.88 -5.68 26.89
CA GLY A 20 -23.39 -5.23 25.59
C GLY A 20 -22.60 -4.07 24.98
N VAL A 21 -21.46 -3.70 25.56
CA VAL A 21 -20.65 -2.55 25.15
C VAL A 21 -19.20 -2.69 25.64
N PHE A 22 -18.22 -2.26 24.84
CA PHE A 22 -16.82 -2.23 25.26
C PHE A 22 -16.43 -0.81 25.73
N ALA A 23 -16.19 -0.67 27.03
CA ALA A 23 -15.92 0.63 27.68
C ALA A 23 -14.47 1.13 27.52
N GLY A 24 -13.56 0.30 27.00
CA GLY A 24 -12.14 0.60 26.91
C GLY A 24 -11.27 -0.24 27.85
N ALA A 25 -9.99 -0.38 27.50
CA ALA A 25 -8.95 -0.89 28.37
C ALA A 25 -8.49 0.20 29.36
N PRO A 26 -7.71 -0.14 30.41
CA PRO A 26 -7.27 0.84 31.41
C PRO A 26 -6.62 2.09 30.81
N VAL A 27 -5.80 1.93 29.77
CA VAL A 27 -5.17 3.06 29.05
C VAL A 27 -6.18 3.93 28.30
N ASP A 28 -7.22 3.33 27.73
CA ASP A 28 -8.27 4.08 27.02
C ASP A 28 -9.08 4.94 27.99
N ILE A 29 -9.38 4.40 29.17
CA ILE A 29 -10.09 5.11 30.24
C ILE A 29 -9.24 6.27 30.76
N GLN A 30 -7.94 6.03 30.96
CA GLN A 30 -7.00 7.04 31.40
C GLN A 30 -6.87 8.19 30.39
N ASP A 31 -6.79 7.87 29.11
CA ASP A 31 -6.57 8.87 28.05
C ASP A 31 -7.89 9.52 27.57
N GLY A 32 -9.04 8.94 27.94
CA GLY A 32 -10.37 9.48 27.65
C GLY A 32 -10.96 9.08 26.29
N PHE A 33 -10.33 8.15 25.58
CA PHE A 33 -10.79 7.63 24.30
C PHE A 33 -10.25 6.21 24.03
N ILE A 34 -10.98 5.43 23.24
CA ILE A 34 -10.55 4.07 22.86
C ILE A 34 -9.57 4.16 21.69
N HIS A 35 -8.37 3.65 21.89
CA HIS A 35 -7.34 3.57 20.87
C HIS A 35 -7.61 2.45 19.88
N PHE A 36 -7.63 2.80 18.59
CA PHE A 36 -7.63 1.84 17.49
C PHE A 36 -6.34 1.96 16.67
N SER A 37 -6.11 0.97 15.81
CA SER A 37 -5.08 1.00 14.78
C SER A 37 -5.71 0.72 13.42
N THR A 38 -5.20 1.34 12.35
CA THR A 38 -5.45 0.87 10.98
C THR A 38 -4.74 -0.46 10.73
N ALA A 39 -5.04 -1.12 9.61
CA ALA A 39 -4.34 -2.36 9.21
C ALA A 39 -2.82 -2.16 9.11
N GLU A 40 -2.37 -0.97 8.67
CA GLU A 40 -0.95 -0.63 8.52
C GLU A 40 -0.26 -0.41 9.87
N GLN A 41 -1.00 0.13 10.83
CA GLN A 41 -0.50 0.45 12.18
C GLN A 41 -0.47 -0.79 13.08
N LEU A 42 -1.40 -1.74 12.88
CA LEU A 42 -1.62 -2.87 13.77
C LEU A 42 -0.33 -3.68 14.10
N PRO A 43 0.54 -4.02 13.13
CA PRO A 43 1.79 -4.74 13.44
C PRO A 43 2.71 -3.96 14.40
N GLY A 44 2.84 -2.64 14.19
CA GLY A 44 3.65 -1.78 15.06
C GLY A 44 3.05 -1.63 16.46
N THR A 45 1.73 -1.48 16.55
CA THR A 45 1.00 -1.45 17.83
C THR A 45 1.17 -2.77 18.60
N ALA A 46 1.01 -3.90 17.91
CA ALA A 46 1.13 -5.24 18.50
C ALA A 46 2.54 -5.47 19.08
N ASP A 47 3.60 -5.18 18.32
CA ASP A 47 4.98 -5.40 18.79
C ASP A 47 5.38 -4.45 19.92
N LYS A 48 4.86 -3.22 19.91
CA LYS A 48 5.22 -2.21 20.92
C LYS A 48 4.51 -2.40 22.26
N HIS A 49 3.24 -2.79 22.23
CA HIS A 49 2.38 -2.76 23.43
C HIS A 49 1.98 -4.15 23.93
N PHE A 50 2.07 -5.19 23.10
CA PHE A 50 1.51 -6.50 23.39
C PHE A 50 2.51 -7.66 23.28
N ARG A 51 3.79 -7.36 23.07
CA ARG A 51 4.86 -8.36 23.02
C ARG A 51 4.94 -9.17 24.32
N GLY A 52 5.06 -10.49 24.19
CA GLY A 52 5.12 -11.43 25.31
C GLY A 52 3.79 -11.70 26.01
N GLN A 53 2.69 -11.07 25.58
CA GLN A 53 1.38 -11.25 26.19
C GLN A 53 0.57 -12.32 25.46
N SER A 54 -0.17 -13.10 26.22
CA SER A 54 -1.14 -14.09 25.74
C SER A 54 -2.55 -13.71 26.21
N GLY A 55 -3.57 -14.45 25.77
CA GLY A 55 -4.96 -14.14 26.14
C GLY A 55 -5.45 -12.82 25.55
N LEU A 56 -5.03 -12.52 24.31
CA LEU A 56 -5.41 -11.31 23.60
C LEU A 56 -6.45 -11.61 22.52
N MET A 57 -7.32 -10.64 22.29
CA MET A 57 -8.35 -10.62 21.27
C MET A 57 -8.09 -9.48 20.29
N LEU A 58 -8.39 -9.71 19.02
CA LEU A 58 -8.45 -8.70 17.97
C LEU A 58 -9.91 -8.44 17.61
N LEU A 59 -10.36 -7.22 17.81
CA LEU A 59 -11.67 -6.73 17.36
C LEU A 59 -11.47 -5.98 16.04
N SER A 60 -12.14 -6.44 14.98
CA SER A 60 -12.23 -5.75 13.70
C SER A 60 -13.52 -4.94 13.67
N VAL A 61 -13.41 -3.62 13.54
CA VAL A 61 -14.52 -2.67 13.70
C VAL A 61 -14.71 -1.88 12.42
N ASP A 62 -15.96 -1.72 11.98
CA ASP A 62 -16.31 -0.89 10.83
C ASP A 62 -16.38 0.58 11.24
N GLU A 63 -15.49 1.40 10.68
CA GLU A 63 -15.39 2.81 11.07
C GLU A 63 -16.65 3.61 10.72
N ALA A 64 -17.43 3.14 9.72
CA ALA A 64 -18.68 3.77 9.32
C ALA A 64 -19.75 3.76 10.44
N ASP A 65 -19.70 2.76 11.32
CA ASP A 65 -20.67 2.60 12.41
C ASP A 65 -20.38 3.50 13.62
N LEU A 66 -19.22 4.19 13.62
CA LEU A 66 -18.76 4.99 14.76
C LEU A 66 -19.06 6.49 14.62
N GLY A 67 -19.44 6.94 13.42
CA GLY A 67 -19.86 8.31 13.16
C GLY A 67 -18.83 9.37 13.58
N SER A 68 -19.32 10.51 14.09
CA SER A 68 -18.49 11.66 14.48
C SER A 68 -17.71 11.47 15.80
N ALA A 69 -17.96 10.39 16.53
CA ALA A 69 -17.21 10.06 17.74
C ALA A 69 -15.81 9.50 17.41
N LEU A 70 -15.61 8.97 16.20
CA LEU A 70 -14.31 8.54 15.72
C LEU A 70 -13.51 9.72 15.15
N ARG A 71 -12.30 9.94 15.66
CA ARG A 71 -11.40 11.01 15.22
C ARG A 71 -10.04 10.42 14.85
N TYR A 72 -9.44 10.95 13.79
CA TYR A 72 -8.08 10.60 13.39
C TYR A 72 -7.14 11.69 13.89
N GLU A 73 -6.29 11.36 14.87
CA GLU A 73 -5.45 12.34 15.55
C GLU A 73 -3.96 11.98 15.45
N PRO A 74 -3.06 12.98 15.33
CA PRO A 74 -1.63 12.72 15.26
C PRO A 74 -1.13 12.00 16.51
N SER A 75 -0.40 10.91 16.30
CA SER A 75 0.38 10.24 17.35
C SER A 75 1.88 10.57 17.21
N ARG A 76 2.71 9.92 18.03
CA ARG A 76 4.18 10.06 17.97
C ARG A 76 4.65 9.71 16.56
N GLY A 77 5.33 10.66 15.90
CA GLY A 77 5.80 10.51 14.51
C GLY A 77 4.85 11.05 13.44
N GLY A 78 3.75 11.71 13.82
CA GLY A 78 2.87 12.44 12.89
C GLY A 78 1.83 11.57 12.16
N ALA A 79 1.88 10.25 12.30
CA ALA A 79 0.86 9.35 11.77
C ALA A 79 -0.48 9.54 12.51
N LEU A 80 -1.59 9.54 11.77
CA LEU A 80 -2.93 9.69 12.34
C LEU A 80 -3.47 8.35 12.85
N PHE A 81 -3.76 8.25 14.14
CA PHE A 81 -4.39 7.08 14.76
C PHE A 81 -5.90 7.33 14.97
N PRO A 82 -6.74 6.30 14.73
CA PRO A 82 -8.16 6.39 15.04
C PRO A 82 -8.41 6.29 16.55
N HIS A 83 -9.13 7.27 17.09
CA HIS A 83 -9.55 7.35 18.49
C HIS A 83 -11.06 7.50 18.57
N LEU A 84 -11.72 6.63 19.33
CA LEU A 84 -13.16 6.70 19.57
C LEU A 84 -13.45 7.40 20.90
N TYR A 85 -14.13 8.54 20.83
CA TYR A 85 -14.58 9.30 21.99
C TYR A 85 -15.92 8.80 22.47
N GLY A 86 -15.89 7.74 23.28
CA GLY A 86 -17.05 7.07 23.82
C GLY A 86 -16.88 5.56 23.84
N PRO A 87 -17.88 4.83 24.34
CA PRO A 87 -17.82 3.38 24.39
C PRO A 87 -18.00 2.78 22.99
N LEU A 88 -17.37 1.64 22.73
CA LEU A 88 -17.50 0.90 21.47
C LEU A 88 -18.77 0.03 21.49
N PRO A 89 -19.79 0.32 20.65
CA PRO A 89 -20.95 -0.55 20.54
C PRO A 89 -20.56 -1.89 19.89
N LEU A 90 -21.05 -3.00 20.46
CA LEU A 90 -20.73 -4.33 19.91
C LEU A 90 -21.23 -4.51 18.47
N ALA A 91 -22.31 -3.80 18.09
CA ALA A 91 -22.84 -3.82 16.73
C ALA A 91 -21.83 -3.31 15.68
N ALA A 92 -20.87 -2.46 16.05
CA ALA A 92 -19.83 -1.99 15.14
C ALA A 92 -18.72 -3.03 14.91
N ILE A 93 -18.67 -4.09 15.72
CA ILE A 93 -17.65 -5.14 15.64
C ILE A 93 -18.07 -6.17 14.60
N ARG A 94 -17.25 -6.35 13.57
CA ARG A 94 -17.49 -7.29 12.47
C ARG A 94 -16.88 -8.66 12.73
N LYS A 95 -15.76 -8.70 13.45
CA LYS A 95 -15.04 -9.94 13.71
C LYS A 95 -14.25 -9.85 15.00
N VAL A 96 -14.22 -10.94 15.74
CA VAL A 96 -13.44 -11.11 16.96
C VAL A 96 -12.59 -12.35 16.82
N GLU A 97 -11.28 -12.20 17.00
CA GLU A 97 -10.32 -13.30 16.81
C GLU A 97 -9.37 -13.39 17.99
N ARG A 98 -9.09 -14.61 18.45
CA ARG A 98 -8.05 -14.84 19.43
C ARG A 98 -6.68 -14.72 18.77
N LEU A 99 -5.79 -13.96 19.39
CA LEU A 99 -4.42 -13.81 18.93
C LEU A 99 -3.51 -14.83 19.62
N ALA A 100 -2.69 -15.52 18.82
CA ALA A 100 -1.70 -16.46 19.33
C ALA A 100 -0.39 -15.73 19.68
N LEU A 101 0.33 -16.22 20.69
CA LEU A 101 1.69 -15.78 20.98
C LEU A 101 2.68 -16.67 20.22
N GLY A 102 3.50 -16.06 19.37
CA GLY A 102 4.55 -16.73 18.61
C GLY A 102 5.75 -17.12 19.47
N PRO A 103 6.61 -18.03 18.98
CA PRO A 103 7.79 -18.51 19.70
C PRO A 103 8.84 -17.41 19.94
N ASP A 104 8.79 -16.32 19.18
CA ASP A 104 9.66 -15.14 19.33
C ASP A 104 9.05 -14.07 20.25
N GLY A 105 7.95 -14.39 20.94
CA GLY A 105 7.23 -13.47 21.80
C GLY A 105 6.40 -12.42 21.06
N ARG A 106 6.31 -12.46 19.72
CA ARG A 106 5.41 -11.58 18.95
C ARG A 106 4.00 -12.15 18.92
N VAL A 107 3.02 -11.26 18.91
CA VAL A 107 1.63 -11.64 18.66
C VAL A 107 1.46 -12.00 17.18
N VAL A 108 0.90 -13.17 16.90
CA VAL A 108 0.60 -13.63 15.54
C VAL A 108 -0.70 -12.98 15.09
N LEU A 109 -0.59 -12.00 14.21
CA LEU A 109 -1.75 -11.32 13.63
C LEU A 109 -2.38 -12.18 12.52
N PRO A 110 -3.72 -12.24 12.43
CA PRO A 110 -4.37 -12.92 11.32
C PRO A 110 -4.09 -12.16 10.02
N ARG A 111 -4.33 -12.84 8.88
CA ARG A 111 -4.43 -12.14 7.60
C ARG A 111 -5.62 -11.19 7.69
N LEU A 112 -5.34 -9.93 7.93
CA LEU A 112 -6.34 -8.87 7.86
C LEU A 112 -6.83 -8.84 6.41
N GLY A 113 -8.14 -8.98 6.22
CA GLY A 113 -8.71 -8.73 4.91
C GLY A 113 -8.38 -7.29 4.53
N SER A 114 -7.51 -7.12 3.53
CA SER A 114 -7.69 -5.97 2.63
C SER A 114 -9.12 -6.12 2.12
N GLU A 115 -9.92 -5.06 2.23
CA GLU A 115 -11.24 -5.06 1.59
C GLU A 115 -11.13 -5.65 0.18
N PRO A 116 -12.16 -6.33 -0.33
CA PRO A 116 -12.34 -6.40 -1.77
C PRO A 116 -12.53 -4.97 -2.25
N GLN A 117 -11.41 -4.28 -2.50
CA GLN A 117 -11.38 -3.12 -3.37
C GLN A 117 -11.99 -3.66 -4.66
N VAL A 118 -13.14 -3.11 -5.09
CA VAL A 118 -13.68 -3.42 -6.42
C VAL A 118 -12.47 -3.31 -7.34
N PRO A 119 -12.02 -4.42 -7.97
CA PRO A 119 -10.75 -4.42 -8.67
C PRO A 119 -10.83 -3.27 -9.66
N PHE A 120 -9.91 -2.30 -9.54
CA PHE A 120 -9.84 -1.23 -10.50
C PHE A 120 -9.69 -1.89 -11.86
N ASP A 121 -10.70 -1.73 -12.72
CA ASP A 121 -10.66 -2.21 -14.10
C ASP A 121 -10.07 -1.09 -14.95
N PRO A 122 -8.79 -1.20 -15.36
CA PRO A 122 -8.17 -0.14 -16.12
C PRO A 122 -8.84 0.04 -17.48
N SER A 123 -9.44 -1.02 -18.04
CA SER A 123 -10.13 -0.93 -19.34
C SER A 123 -11.37 -0.06 -19.27
N ALA A 124 -12.13 -0.13 -18.18
CA ALA A 124 -13.27 0.74 -17.92
C ALA A 124 -12.88 2.22 -17.74
N ASP A 125 -11.63 2.49 -17.33
CA ASP A 125 -11.04 3.84 -17.24
C ASP A 125 -10.23 4.23 -18.50
N GLY A 126 -10.45 3.57 -19.63
CA GLY A 126 -9.85 3.94 -20.92
C GLY A 126 -8.37 3.61 -21.06
N TRP A 127 -7.82 2.75 -20.19
CA TRP A 127 -6.51 2.17 -20.39
C TRP A 127 -6.58 1.01 -21.38
N THR A 128 -5.52 0.85 -22.15
CA THR A 128 -5.39 -0.22 -23.14
C THR A 128 -4.07 -0.97 -22.94
N THR A 129 -4.03 -2.25 -23.29
CA THR A 129 -2.79 -3.03 -23.30
C THR A 129 -2.35 -3.28 -24.73
N ARG A 130 -1.10 -3.70 -24.89
CA ARG A 130 -0.59 -4.28 -26.14
C ARG A 130 0.10 -5.59 -25.82
N PRO A 131 0.13 -6.56 -26.76
CA PRO A 131 0.98 -7.72 -26.61
C PRO A 131 2.44 -7.29 -26.42
N GLU A 132 3.05 -7.78 -25.35
CA GLU A 132 4.47 -7.62 -25.04
C GLU A 132 5.19 -8.95 -25.27
N THR A 133 6.52 -8.93 -25.37
CA THR A 133 7.33 -10.15 -25.49
C THR A 133 8.44 -10.17 -24.45
N GLY A 134 8.97 -11.36 -24.15
CA GLY A 134 10.11 -11.52 -23.25
C GLY A 134 9.75 -11.17 -21.80
N LEU A 135 10.62 -10.44 -21.10
CA LEU A 135 10.41 -10.14 -19.67
C LEU A 135 9.09 -9.40 -19.40
N MET A 136 8.70 -8.48 -20.29
CA MET A 136 7.47 -7.69 -20.09
C MET A 136 6.20 -8.49 -20.33
N GLU A 137 6.26 -9.62 -21.03
CA GLU A 137 5.16 -10.58 -21.10
C GLU A 137 4.93 -11.26 -19.75
N LEU A 138 6.02 -11.56 -19.02
CA LEU A 138 5.96 -12.21 -17.70
C LEU A 138 5.53 -11.24 -16.58
N LEU A 139 5.90 -9.95 -16.72
CA LEU A 139 5.64 -8.91 -15.72
C LEU A 139 4.39 -8.06 -16.03
N GLY A 140 3.89 -8.13 -17.26
CA GLY A 140 2.75 -7.35 -17.71
C GLY A 140 1.41 -7.83 -17.13
N PRO A 141 0.27 -7.30 -17.63
CA PRO A 141 0.21 -6.35 -18.72
C PRO A 141 0.65 -4.94 -18.29
N VAL A 142 1.41 -4.27 -19.16
CA VAL A 142 1.60 -2.82 -19.06
C VAL A 142 0.43 -2.15 -19.77
N TRP A 143 -0.27 -1.32 -19.00
CA TRP A 143 -1.39 -0.51 -19.46
C TRP A 143 -0.88 0.83 -19.98
N MET A 144 -1.56 1.37 -20.98
CA MET A 144 -1.27 2.64 -21.61
C MET A 144 -2.56 3.47 -21.74
N LYS A 145 -2.48 4.75 -21.41
CA LYS A 145 -3.55 5.74 -21.63
C LYS A 145 -2.95 6.98 -22.30
N ARG A 146 -3.64 7.51 -23.32
CA ARG A 146 -3.22 8.74 -23.99
C ARG A 146 -3.62 9.94 -23.15
N GLU A 147 -2.73 10.91 -23.02
CA GLU A 147 -2.97 12.17 -22.31
C GLU A 147 -2.43 13.32 -23.15
N GLY A 148 -3.28 13.88 -24.01
CA GLY A 148 -2.86 14.85 -25.03
C GLY A 148 -1.85 14.25 -26.04
N GLU A 149 -0.70 14.90 -26.18
CA GLU A 149 0.44 14.39 -26.97
C GLU A 149 1.27 13.34 -26.21
N ASP A 150 1.14 13.31 -24.89
CA ASP A 150 1.82 12.37 -24.02
C ASP A 150 1.03 11.07 -23.84
N ARG A 151 1.66 10.10 -23.18
CA ARG A 151 0.98 8.89 -22.73
C ARG A 151 1.47 8.49 -21.35
N LEU A 152 0.52 8.08 -20.54
CA LEU A 152 0.75 7.46 -19.25
C LEU A 152 0.87 5.95 -19.42
N TYR A 153 1.62 5.35 -18.50
CA TYR A 153 1.77 3.91 -18.40
C TYR A 153 1.46 3.46 -16.99
N GLY A 154 0.80 2.32 -16.84
CA GLY A 154 0.47 1.74 -15.55
C GLY A 154 0.57 0.22 -15.51
N PHE A 155 0.54 -0.35 -14.32
CA PHE A 155 0.30 -1.78 -14.13
C PHE A 155 -0.64 -2.01 -12.94
N LEU A 156 -1.47 -3.04 -13.03
CA LEU A 156 -2.30 -3.50 -11.91
C LEU A 156 -1.47 -4.50 -11.09
N ALA A 157 -1.34 -4.28 -9.79
CA ALA A 157 -0.63 -5.19 -8.91
C ALA A 157 -1.40 -6.51 -8.76
N GLU A 158 -0.82 -7.62 -9.22
CA GLU A 158 -1.40 -8.95 -9.15
C GLU A 158 -0.59 -9.85 -8.23
N ALA A 159 -1.15 -11.01 -7.85
CA ALA A 159 -0.49 -11.96 -6.96
C ALA A 159 0.92 -12.36 -7.43
N ARG A 160 1.15 -12.49 -8.75
CA ARG A 160 2.46 -12.81 -9.34
C ARG A 160 3.51 -11.71 -9.15
N HIS A 161 3.09 -10.48 -8.89
CA HIS A 161 4.00 -9.33 -8.68
C HIS A 161 4.49 -9.23 -7.23
N LEU A 162 3.95 -10.04 -6.32
CA LEU A 162 4.21 -9.92 -4.89
C LEU A 162 5.49 -10.64 -4.47
N ASN A 163 6.09 -10.15 -3.39
CA ASN A 163 7.16 -10.83 -2.66
C ASN A 163 6.59 -11.74 -1.55
N ARG A 164 7.46 -12.44 -0.81
CA ARG A 164 7.05 -13.29 0.32
C ARG A 164 6.33 -12.54 1.46
N GLY A 165 6.49 -11.23 1.54
CA GLY A 165 5.81 -10.34 2.48
C GLY A 165 4.43 -9.88 2.02
N GLY A 166 3.94 -10.32 0.86
CA GLY A 166 2.60 -10.00 0.37
C GLY A 166 2.46 -8.58 -0.21
N VAL A 167 3.57 -7.90 -0.50
CA VAL A 167 3.60 -6.59 -1.19
C VAL A 167 4.33 -6.71 -2.51
N VAL A 168 4.12 -5.79 -3.45
CA VAL A 168 4.80 -5.80 -4.75
C VAL A 168 6.31 -5.82 -4.56
N HIS A 169 6.97 -6.74 -5.25
CA HIS A 169 8.41 -6.91 -5.21
C HIS A 169 9.12 -5.68 -5.77
N GLY A 170 10.19 -5.19 -5.13
CA GLY A 170 10.93 -4.01 -5.60
C GLY A 170 11.44 -4.16 -7.04
N GLY A 171 11.87 -5.38 -7.40
CA GLY A 171 12.26 -5.70 -8.78
C GLY A 171 11.15 -5.52 -9.83
N MET A 172 9.88 -5.70 -9.48
CA MET A 172 8.76 -5.41 -10.38
C MET A 172 8.67 -3.90 -10.64
N LEU A 173 8.75 -3.08 -9.59
CA LEU A 173 8.74 -1.61 -9.71
C LEU A 173 9.95 -1.11 -10.52
N MET A 174 11.13 -1.70 -10.32
CA MET A 174 12.33 -1.35 -11.09
C MET A 174 12.19 -1.70 -12.57
N ALA A 175 11.72 -2.90 -12.90
CA ALA A 175 11.51 -3.31 -14.29
C ALA A 175 10.45 -2.45 -14.99
N PHE A 176 9.37 -2.11 -14.28
CA PHE A 176 8.35 -1.20 -14.77
C PHE A 176 8.89 0.22 -15.00
N ALA A 177 9.71 0.75 -14.08
CA ALA A 177 10.37 2.04 -14.25
C ALA A 177 11.33 2.04 -15.45
N ASP A 178 12.15 1.00 -15.60
CA ASP A 178 13.07 0.84 -16.74
C ASP A 178 12.33 0.87 -18.08
N GLN A 179 11.27 0.06 -18.21
CA GLN A 179 10.46 -0.01 -19.42
C GLN A 179 9.83 1.34 -19.77
N THR A 180 9.20 2.01 -18.80
CA THR A 180 8.45 3.25 -19.03
C THR A 180 9.36 4.44 -19.31
N LEU A 181 10.52 4.51 -18.65
CA LEU A 181 11.60 5.45 -18.99
C LEU A 181 12.16 5.19 -20.38
N GLY A 182 12.43 3.93 -20.73
CA GLY A 182 12.88 3.56 -22.08
C GLY A 182 11.88 3.97 -23.16
N MET A 183 10.58 3.78 -22.90
CA MET A 183 9.51 4.25 -23.79
C MET A 183 9.48 5.78 -23.92
N ALA A 184 9.67 6.52 -22.82
CA ALA A 184 9.76 7.98 -22.84
C ALA A 184 10.97 8.47 -23.64
N ALA A 185 12.15 7.89 -23.42
CA ALA A 185 13.34 8.23 -24.20
C ALA A 185 13.17 7.94 -25.69
N SER A 186 12.54 6.82 -26.04
CA SER A 186 12.31 6.43 -27.45
C SER A 186 11.49 7.49 -28.17
N ARG A 187 10.47 8.05 -27.52
CA ARG A 187 9.68 9.15 -28.08
C ARG A 187 10.52 10.42 -28.24
N ALA A 188 11.23 10.81 -27.19
CA ALA A 188 12.02 12.03 -27.18
C ALA A 188 13.18 12.01 -28.19
N ASN A 189 13.69 10.83 -28.54
CA ASN A 189 14.83 10.66 -29.45
C ASN A 189 14.44 10.30 -30.90
N GLY A 190 13.13 10.28 -31.22
CA GLY A 190 12.64 9.94 -32.57
C GLY A 190 12.71 8.45 -32.91
N GLY A 191 12.63 7.56 -31.92
CA GLY A 191 12.60 6.10 -32.11
C GLY A 191 13.97 5.47 -32.35
N ARG A 192 15.06 6.18 -32.06
CA ARG A 192 16.41 5.63 -32.14
C ARG A 192 16.61 4.51 -31.15
N ARG A 193 17.34 3.48 -31.60
CA ARG A 193 17.78 2.39 -30.72
C ARG A 193 18.58 2.93 -29.54
N GLN A 194 18.32 2.36 -28.39
CA GLN A 194 18.93 2.78 -27.13
C GLN A 194 18.97 1.65 -26.12
N VAL A 195 19.77 1.80 -25.08
CA VAL A 195 19.90 0.86 -23.98
C VAL A 195 20.04 1.60 -22.66
N THR A 196 19.47 1.06 -21.59
CA THR A 196 19.69 1.53 -20.23
C THR A 196 21.17 1.32 -19.87
N VAL A 197 21.85 2.35 -19.36
CA VAL A 197 23.23 2.24 -18.85
C VAL A 197 23.32 2.43 -17.33
N GLN A 198 22.38 3.14 -16.74
CA GLN A 198 22.27 3.33 -15.29
C GLN A 198 20.80 3.53 -14.93
N LEU A 199 20.36 2.91 -13.84
CA LEU A 199 19.04 3.10 -13.26
C LEU A 199 19.14 3.02 -11.73
N ASP A 200 18.83 4.11 -11.06
CA ASP A 200 18.76 4.22 -9.61
C ASP A 200 17.29 4.34 -9.18
N THR A 201 16.86 3.49 -8.24
CA THR A 201 15.47 3.48 -7.74
C THR A 201 15.45 3.63 -6.22
N HIS A 202 14.61 4.53 -5.72
CA HIS A 202 14.30 4.69 -4.30
C HIS A 202 12.87 4.24 -4.02
N PHE A 203 12.69 3.31 -3.08
CA PHE A 203 11.37 2.83 -2.65
C PHE A 203 10.89 3.67 -1.46
N LEU A 204 9.73 4.31 -1.63
CA LEU A 204 9.19 5.27 -0.65
C LEU A 204 8.01 4.70 0.12
N ALA A 205 7.24 3.80 -0.50
CA ALA A 205 6.10 3.16 0.16
C ALA A 205 5.73 1.82 -0.49
N THR A 206 4.99 0.99 0.24
CA THR A 206 4.52 -0.32 -0.24
C THR A 206 3.40 -0.19 -1.26
N VAL A 207 3.32 -1.15 -2.18
CA VAL A 207 2.18 -1.38 -3.07
C VAL A 207 1.62 -2.77 -2.76
N ARG A 208 0.30 -2.87 -2.63
CA ARG A 208 -0.45 -4.11 -2.36
C ARG A 208 -1.11 -4.61 -3.63
N GLN A 209 -1.50 -5.88 -3.62
CA GLN A 209 -2.32 -6.46 -4.68
C GLN A 209 -3.61 -5.64 -4.88
N GLY A 210 -4.01 -5.43 -6.13
CA GLY A 210 -5.17 -4.63 -6.51
C GLY A 210 -4.90 -3.14 -6.66
N GLU A 211 -3.79 -2.61 -6.13
CA GLU A 211 -3.40 -1.21 -6.40
C GLU A 211 -2.91 -1.06 -7.85
N PHE A 212 -3.31 0.04 -8.49
CA PHE A 212 -2.86 0.42 -9.83
C PHE A 212 -1.74 1.45 -9.72
N VAL A 213 -0.57 1.13 -10.28
CA VAL A 213 0.60 2.00 -10.24
C VAL A 213 0.77 2.66 -11.60
N VAL A 214 0.91 3.98 -11.61
CA VAL A 214 1.13 4.81 -12.80
C VAL A 214 2.54 5.40 -12.77
N SER A 215 3.21 5.43 -13.91
CA SER A 215 4.50 6.08 -14.10
C SER A 215 4.34 7.48 -14.68
N HIS A 216 5.10 8.42 -14.14
CA HIS A 216 5.24 9.78 -14.65
C HIS A 216 6.71 10.03 -14.99
N CYS A 217 7.05 9.89 -16.26
CA CYS A 217 8.42 10.03 -16.75
C CYS A 217 8.67 11.45 -17.27
N THR A 218 9.85 11.99 -17.00
CA THR A 218 10.30 13.29 -17.49
C THR A 218 11.68 13.13 -18.12
N VAL A 219 11.83 13.65 -19.34
CA VAL A 219 13.14 13.77 -19.99
C VAL A 219 13.77 15.08 -19.57
N GLU A 220 14.80 15.01 -18.74
CA GLU A 220 15.47 16.19 -18.20
C GLU A 220 16.49 16.74 -19.22
N ARG A 221 17.17 15.86 -19.95
CA ARG A 221 18.16 16.27 -20.96
C ARG A 221 18.35 15.22 -22.04
N LEU A 222 18.31 15.66 -23.29
CA LEU A 222 18.71 14.89 -24.45
C LEU A 222 20.03 15.45 -25.01
N THR A 223 21.01 14.58 -25.25
CA THR A 223 22.29 14.91 -25.89
C THR A 223 22.46 14.11 -27.18
N ARG A 224 23.60 14.30 -27.88
CA ARG A 224 23.94 13.49 -29.06
C ARG A 224 23.94 11.98 -28.77
N SER A 225 24.28 11.56 -27.55
CA SER A 225 24.51 10.14 -27.26
C SER A 225 23.86 9.60 -25.98
N LEU A 226 23.28 10.45 -25.14
CA LEU A 226 22.66 10.07 -23.87
C LEU A 226 21.33 10.79 -23.65
N VAL A 227 20.38 10.11 -23.01
CA VAL A 227 19.12 10.65 -22.50
C VAL A 227 19.12 10.53 -20.97
N PHE A 228 18.87 11.63 -20.28
CA PHE A 228 18.78 11.71 -18.81
C PHE A 228 17.32 11.91 -18.43
N MET A 229 16.82 11.08 -17.53
CA MET A 229 15.40 11.05 -17.21
C MET A 229 15.15 10.72 -15.74
N ARG A 230 13.96 11.15 -15.28
CA ARG A 230 13.41 10.83 -13.97
C ARG A 230 12.00 10.25 -14.12
N CYS A 231 11.62 9.36 -13.21
CA CYS A 231 10.28 8.81 -13.15
C CYS A 231 9.76 8.82 -11.71
N GLU A 232 8.51 9.22 -11.52
CA GLU A 232 7.75 8.98 -10.30
C GLU A 232 6.75 7.84 -10.54
N LEU A 233 6.77 6.83 -9.67
CA LEU A 233 5.74 5.79 -9.64
C LEU A 233 4.72 6.14 -8.57
N LYS A 234 3.44 6.17 -8.94
CA LYS A 234 2.33 6.57 -8.06
C LYS A 234 1.24 5.50 -8.00
N ALA A 235 0.81 5.16 -6.78
CA ALA A 235 -0.41 4.40 -6.54
C ALA A 235 -1.47 5.37 -5.99
N GLY A 236 -2.40 5.78 -6.85
CA GLY A 236 -3.28 6.92 -6.56
C GLY A 236 -2.46 8.19 -6.29
N ALA A 237 -2.69 8.84 -5.13
CA ALA A 237 -1.96 10.04 -4.73
C ALA A 237 -0.58 9.76 -4.09
N ARG A 238 -0.25 8.50 -3.74
CA ARG A 238 1.01 8.17 -3.06
C ARG A 238 2.12 7.93 -4.06
N THR A 239 3.25 8.60 -3.89
CA THR A 239 4.50 8.21 -4.54
C THR A 239 5.07 6.97 -3.86
N VAL A 240 5.19 5.88 -4.59
CA VAL A 240 5.63 4.57 -4.06
C VAL A 240 7.09 4.29 -4.38
N ALA A 241 7.60 4.85 -5.48
CA ALA A 241 9.01 4.86 -5.79
C ALA A 241 9.36 6.05 -6.70
N THR A 242 10.64 6.42 -6.71
CA THR A 242 11.21 7.34 -7.69
C THR A 242 12.39 6.66 -8.37
N ALA A 243 12.54 6.84 -9.67
CA ALA A 243 13.68 6.34 -10.43
C ALA A 243 14.39 7.48 -11.18
N SER A 244 15.70 7.39 -11.31
CA SER A 244 16.52 8.24 -12.18
C SER A 244 17.38 7.35 -13.04
N GLY A 245 17.49 7.64 -14.33
CA GLY A 245 18.25 6.78 -15.21
C GLY A 245 18.78 7.46 -16.45
N ILE A 246 19.73 6.77 -17.07
CA ILE A 246 20.49 7.22 -18.23
C ILE A 246 20.39 6.16 -19.31
N TRP A 247 19.99 6.57 -20.50
CA TRP A 247 19.94 5.72 -21.70
C TRP A 247 20.99 6.16 -22.71
N LYS A 248 21.73 5.20 -23.26
CA LYS A 248 22.68 5.41 -24.35
C LYS A 248 21.99 5.22 -25.69
N LEU A 249 22.09 6.23 -26.57
CA LEU A 249 21.67 6.12 -27.95
C LEU A 249 22.71 5.31 -28.74
N LEU A 250 22.24 4.33 -29.52
CA LEU A 250 23.07 3.46 -30.35
C LEU A 250 23.13 3.96 -31.80
N GLY A 251 24.23 3.64 -32.50
CA GLY A 251 24.44 4.01 -33.91
C GLY A 251 24.59 5.52 -34.14
N ALA A 252 25.28 6.21 -33.22
CA ALA A 252 25.58 7.65 -33.30
C ALA A 252 26.98 7.94 -33.88
#